data_AF-S0FS00-F1
#
_entry.id   AF-S0FS00-F1
#
_cell.length_a   1.000
_cell.length_b   1.000
_cell.length_c   1.000
_cell.angle_alpha   90.00
_cell.angle_beta   90.00
_cell.angle_gamma   90.00
#
_symmetry.space_group_name_H-M   'P 1'
#
loop_
_entity.id
_entity.type
_entity.pdbx_description
1 polymer ?
#
loop_
_entity_poly.entity_id
_entity_poly.type
_entity_poly.pdbx_seq_one_letter_code
_entity_poly.pdbx_strand_id
1 'polypeptide(L)'
;MKRLLDKRLPGCVCWLAVFALFLIFQGTAGAVGSFATLKEFSGEVMIKNAEEWVAPEPGMSLYSGAKIVTKEGSALVQFKDGATMTVDPFSSIRAIDQIQATETAASDQMRIRKIRVMLGRTKYEEQPLADRQTRIEMPMAVAALRGTGGYFGADEGGTSQGELYEGNMETSGIFQELVPQILALENALNSPTWTASLNSADQADNPLSNVQEIQAEIRTFSANLDPQVQAQVMQTLAVITPILQGIQQKIEKAQKAEAQKAAAQKTGSEDTRAQVKAISEKTSQTADTFVKTTQESTKADISLVLATIKGDQAGIALAQAAKDQNDRAVDLAGQAVDTAATAVELAGKATTDKQLAAAASVANTAGNTVDALAETVKTTNTSAMMVARDNQEGAAKMQGLAGTTESTLAAAEKSTQSSQNAIVLAQNEDTADAAVQAARTAEDASSVVKDVAQSQSEAAQAVADDDPGADAAIENTRQQSQTIDNAIQSLDESIEQTNTLMPAEEPVDEPAEEEAEEDAEEAVDEPEQEEAPAEEPAEEPEQPLPPDEQEDDTDPPSPV
;
A
#
# COMPACT_ATOMS: atom_id res chain seq x y z
N MET A 1 11.57 -60.22 -46.60
CA MET A 1 10.87 -59.25 -47.48
C MET A 1 10.16 -58.24 -46.60
N LYS A 2 10.43 -56.94 -46.81
CA LYS A 2 9.49 -55.77 -46.79
C LYS A 2 8.55 -55.64 -45.58
N ARG A 3 8.43 -54.56 -44.81
CA ARG A 3 8.68 -53.09 -44.94
C ARG A 3 8.55 -52.53 -43.51
N LEU A 4 9.40 -51.63 -43.00
CA LEU A 4 9.39 -50.16 -43.22
C LEU A 4 8.04 -49.49 -42.91
N LEU A 5 7.88 -49.00 -41.67
CA LEU A 5 7.07 -47.84 -41.23
C LEU A 5 7.62 -47.49 -39.82
N ASP A 6 8.54 -46.55 -39.58
CA ASP A 6 8.49 -45.08 -39.80
C ASP A 6 7.16 -44.49 -39.30
N LYS A 7 7.04 -43.43 -38.50
CA LYS A 7 7.93 -42.58 -37.68
C LYS A 7 6.97 -41.52 -37.07
N ARG A 8 7.22 -41.12 -35.82
CA ARG A 8 7.03 -39.75 -35.27
C ARG A 8 5.61 -39.17 -35.07
N LEU A 9 5.46 -38.59 -33.86
CA LEU A 9 4.59 -37.49 -33.38
C LEU A 9 3.17 -37.83 -32.88
N PRO A 10 3.01 -38.07 -31.55
CA PRO A 10 1.77 -37.76 -30.84
C PRO A 10 1.90 -36.61 -29.82
N GLY A 11 3.02 -35.85 -29.81
CA GLY A 11 3.27 -34.82 -28.79
C GLY A 11 2.74 -33.41 -29.09
N CYS A 12 2.50 -33.07 -30.36
CA CYS A 12 2.22 -31.68 -30.75
C CYS A 12 0.71 -31.32 -30.72
N VAL A 13 -0.19 -32.30 -30.79
CA VAL A 13 -1.65 -32.06 -30.85
C VAL A 13 -2.23 -31.78 -29.46
N CYS A 14 -1.62 -32.32 -28.38
CA CYS A 14 -2.09 -32.10 -27.01
C CYS A 14 -1.81 -30.66 -26.52
N TRP A 15 -0.65 -30.09 -26.89
CA TRP A 15 -0.28 -28.71 -26.54
C TRP A 15 -1.18 -27.66 -27.20
N LEU A 16 -1.60 -27.89 -28.45
CA LEU A 16 -2.55 -27.00 -29.14
C LEU A 16 -3.94 -27.01 -28.51
N ALA A 17 -4.40 -28.15 -27.98
CA ALA A 17 -5.69 -28.26 -27.30
C ALA A 17 -5.68 -27.58 -25.92
N VAL A 18 -4.57 -27.67 -25.16
CA VAL A 18 -4.42 -27.00 -23.86
C VAL A 18 -4.25 -25.48 -24.03
N PHE A 19 -3.51 -25.03 -25.06
CA PHE A 19 -3.35 -23.60 -25.37
C PHE A 19 -4.67 -22.98 -25.85
N ALA A 20 -5.46 -23.71 -26.65
CA ALA A 20 -6.79 -23.28 -27.07
C ALA A 20 -7.79 -23.21 -25.89
N LEU A 21 -7.69 -24.09 -24.90
CA LEU A 21 -8.52 -24.05 -23.69
C LEU A 21 -8.16 -22.87 -22.78
N PHE A 22 -6.87 -22.51 -22.70
CA PHE A 22 -6.40 -21.35 -21.93
C PHE A 22 -6.85 -20.02 -22.54
N LEU A 23 -6.96 -19.94 -23.88
CA LEU A 23 -7.48 -18.75 -24.56
C LEU A 23 -8.99 -18.52 -24.35
N ILE A 24 -9.77 -19.55 -24.03
CA ILE A 24 -11.21 -19.42 -23.75
C ILE A 24 -11.46 -18.91 -22.32
N PHE A 25 -10.50 -19.07 -21.40
CA PHE A 25 -10.61 -18.62 -20.01
C PHE A 25 -10.06 -17.21 -19.74
N GLN A 26 -9.45 -16.55 -20.72
CA GLN A 26 -8.74 -15.26 -20.54
C GLN A 26 -9.63 -14.01 -20.62
N GLY A 27 -10.96 -14.09 -20.79
CA GLY A 27 -11.68 -12.87 -21.16
C GLY A 27 -13.19 -12.87 -20.98
N THR A 28 -13.67 -13.17 -19.78
CA THR A 28 -14.95 -12.58 -19.33
C THR A 28 -14.74 -11.88 -18.00
N ALA A 29 -13.82 -10.91 -17.98
CA ALA A 29 -14.05 -9.75 -17.13
C ALA A 29 -15.36 -9.15 -17.65
N GLY A 30 -16.49 -9.53 -17.05
CA GLY A 30 -17.81 -9.10 -17.47
C GLY A 30 -17.76 -7.58 -17.56
N ALA A 31 -17.89 -7.05 -18.77
CA ALA A 31 -17.82 -5.62 -19.02
C ALA A 31 -18.84 -4.96 -18.10
N VAL A 32 -18.36 -4.38 -17.00
CA VAL A 32 -19.18 -3.62 -16.07
C VAL A 32 -19.66 -2.44 -16.89
N GLY A 33 -20.91 -2.52 -17.36
CA GLY A 33 -21.47 -1.45 -18.18
C GLY A 33 -21.41 -0.15 -17.39
N SER A 34 -21.07 0.96 -18.05
CA SER A 34 -21.22 2.28 -17.43
C SER A 34 -22.64 2.44 -16.88
N PHE A 35 -22.81 3.15 -15.76
CA PHE A 35 -24.12 3.34 -15.14
C PHE A 35 -24.56 4.81 -15.12
N ALA A 36 -23.60 5.71 -15.34
CA ALA A 36 -23.83 7.14 -15.45
C ALA A 36 -22.84 7.80 -16.44
N THR A 37 -23.03 9.09 -16.65
CA THR A 37 -22.21 9.94 -17.48
C THR A 37 -21.99 11.27 -16.77
N LEU A 38 -20.76 11.76 -16.74
CA LEU A 38 -20.47 13.14 -16.34
C LEU A 38 -21.00 14.07 -17.42
N LYS A 39 -22.07 14.81 -17.15
CA LYS A 39 -22.69 15.71 -18.13
C LYS A 39 -21.90 17.00 -18.29
N GLU A 40 -21.71 17.66 -17.16
CA GLU A 40 -21.11 18.98 -17.09
C GLU A 40 -20.30 19.06 -15.80
N PHE A 41 -19.27 19.89 -15.79
CA PHE A 41 -18.56 20.25 -14.58
C PHE A 41 -18.00 21.66 -14.70
N SER A 42 -17.72 22.27 -13.57
CA SER A 42 -17.08 23.59 -13.48
C SER A 42 -16.01 23.56 -12.39
N GLY A 43 -15.03 24.45 -12.50
CA GLY A 43 -13.93 24.54 -11.54
C GLY A 43 -13.09 23.27 -11.46
N GLU A 44 -12.52 23.01 -10.29
CA GLU A 44 -11.66 21.84 -10.08
C GLU A 44 -12.48 20.62 -9.63
N VAL A 45 -12.48 19.60 -10.47
CA VAL A 45 -13.16 18.32 -10.25
C VAL A 45 -12.19 17.17 -10.50
N MET A 46 -12.20 16.17 -9.62
CA MET A 46 -11.43 14.94 -9.78
C MET A 46 -12.37 13.75 -9.74
N ILE A 47 -12.12 12.77 -10.61
CA ILE A 47 -12.95 11.57 -10.72
C ILE A 47 -12.06 10.34 -10.62
N LYS A 48 -12.33 9.46 -9.65
CA LYS A 48 -11.80 8.10 -9.63
C LYS A 48 -12.80 7.19 -10.32
N ASN A 49 -12.44 6.65 -11.47
CA ASN A 49 -13.31 5.83 -12.31
C ASN A 49 -12.61 4.51 -12.63
N ALA A 50 -13.26 3.38 -12.41
CA ALA A 50 -12.64 2.05 -12.57
C ALA A 50 -11.27 1.93 -11.88
N GLU A 51 -11.18 2.43 -10.64
CA GLU A 51 -9.99 2.44 -9.77
C GLU A 51 -8.88 3.44 -10.15
N GLU A 52 -8.99 4.16 -11.27
CA GLU A 52 -8.00 5.13 -11.72
C GLU A 52 -8.50 6.57 -11.57
N TRP A 53 -7.61 7.50 -11.20
CA TRP A 53 -7.92 8.93 -11.22
C TRP A 53 -7.78 9.46 -12.65
N VAL A 54 -8.89 9.98 -13.18
CA VAL A 54 -8.98 10.49 -14.54
C VAL A 54 -9.36 11.98 -14.53
N ALA A 55 -8.82 12.73 -15.51
CA ALA A 55 -9.23 14.12 -15.71
C ALA A 55 -10.70 14.16 -16.15
N PRO A 56 -11.55 15.02 -15.57
CA PRO A 56 -12.96 15.08 -15.92
C PRO A 56 -13.14 15.56 -17.37
N GLU A 57 -14.00 14.88 -18.12
CA GLU A 57 -14.39 15.27 -19.47
C GLU A 57 -15.91 15.22 -19.62
N PRO A 58 -16.57 16.22 -20.25
CA PRO A 58 -18.00 16.16 -20.51
C PRO A 58 -18.33 14.95 -21.40
N GLY A 59 -19.33 14.17 -21.01
CA GLY A 59 -19.69 12.92 -21.67
C GLY A 59 -18.91 11.69 -21.18
N MET A 60 -17.98 11.83 -20.23
CA MET A 60 -17.24 10.71 -19.65
C MET A 60 -18.19 9.68 -19.03
N SER A 61 -18.04 8.40 -19.42
CA SER A 61 -18.78 7.29 -18.81
C SER A 61 -18.27 6.98 -17.41
N LEU A 62 -19.18 6.88 -16.44
CA LEU A 62 -18.86 6.50 -15.06
C LEU A 62 -19.24 5.04 -14.80
N TYR A 63 -18.33 4.31 -14.17
CA TYR A 63 -18.49 2.90 -13.80
C TYR A 63 -18.86 2.75 -12.33
N SER A 64 -19.55 1.65 -11.99
CA SER A 64 -19.99 1.40 -10.61
C SER A 64 -18.81 1.49 -9.63
N GLY A 65 -18.96 2.29 -8.58
CA GLY A 65 -17.88 2.61 -7.64
C GLY A 65 -17.15 3.92 -7.92
N ALA A 66 -17.52 4.66 -8.98
CA ALA A 66 -16.92 5.95 -9.29
C ALA A 66 -17.00 6.93 -8.10
N LYS A 67 -15.88 7.58 -7.79
CA LYS A 67 -15.76 8.62 -6.77
C LYS A 67 -15.61 9.97 -7.46
N ILE A 68 -16.42 10.93 -7.08
CA ILE A 68 -16.40 12.30 -7.59
C ILE A 68 -16.02 13.20 -6.43
N VAL A 69 -14.99 14.02 -6.64
CA VAL A 69 -14.52 14.99 -5.67
C VAL A 69 -14.48 16.36 -6.33
N THR A 70 -15.20 17.31 -5.75
CA THR A 70 -15.30 18.70 -6.20
C THR A 70 -14.61 19.61 -5.19
N LYS A 71 -13.91 20.63 -5.69
CA LYS A 71 -13.25 21.65 -4.86
C LYS A 71 -14.05 22.95 -4.95
N GLU A 72 -13.48 24.04 -5.47
CA GLU A 72 -14.21 25.24 -5.93
C GLU A 72 -14.90 24.98 -7.28
N GLY A 73 -15.69 23.91 -7.35
CA GLY A 73 -16.27 23.43 -8.59
C GLY A 73 -17.53 22.62 -8.36
N SER A 74 -18.19 22.24 -9.44
CA SER A 74 -19.40 21.41 -9.38
C SER A 74 -19.38 20.37 -10.48
N ALA A 75 -20.08 19.26 -10.27
CA ALA A 75 -20.20 18.20 -11.26
C ALA A 75 -21.65 17.74 -11.40
N LEU A 76 -22.18 17.75 -12.61
CA LEU A 76 -23.49 17.19 -12.94
C LEU A 76 -23.31 15.79 -13.52
N VAL A 77 -23.85 14.80 -12.83
CA VAL A 77 -23.89 13.40 -13.27
C VAL A 77 -25.29 13.06 -13.73
N GLN A 78 -25.41 12.48 -14.93
CA GLN A 78 -26.65 11.89 -15.42
C GLN A 78 -26.53 10.37 -15.44
N PHE A 79 -27.42 9.70 -14.73
CA PHE A 79 -27.51 8.25 -14.74
C PHE A 79 -28.28 7.74 -15.97
N LYS A 80 -28.09 6.46 -16.33
CA LYS A 80 -28.72 5.84 -17.51
C LYS A 80 -30.25 5.81 -17.49
N ASP A 81 -30.87 5.95 -16.33
CA ASP A 81 -32.32 6.07 -16.15
C ASP A 81 -32.83 7.51 -16.24
N GLY A 82 -31.95 8.48 -16.50
CA GLY A 82 -32.30 9.90 -16.56
C GLY A 82 -32.30 10.61 -15.22
N ALA A 83 -32.05 9.91 -14.10
CA ALA A 83 -31.81 10.56 -12.82
C ALA A 83 -30.56 11.47 -12.90
N THR A 84 -30.55 12.52 -12.10
CA THR A 84 -29.49 13.52 -12.07
C THR A 84 -28.92 13.65 -10.65
N MET A 85 -27.62 13.90 -10.57
CA MET A 85 -26.92 14.20 -9.33
C MET A 85 -25.98 15.37 -9.57
N THR A 86 -26.20 16.48 -8.87
CA THR A 86 -25.29 17.63 -8.86
C THR A 86 -24.45 17.56 -7.60
N VAL A 87 -23.14 17.36 -7.76
CA VAL A 87 -22.15 17.40 -6.70
C VAL A 87 -21.71 18.85 -6.54
N ASP A 88 -22.02 19.43 -5.38
CA ASP A 88 -21.71 20.84 -5.09
C ASP A 88 -20.23 21.03 -4.73
N PRO A 89 -19.72 22.26 -4.65
CA PRO A 89 -18.37 22.54 -4.17
C PRO A 89 -18.02 21.83 -2.86
N PHE A 90 -16.74 21.48 -2.71
CA PHE A 90 -16.15 20.86 -1.52
C PHE A 90 -16.82 19.53 -1.11
N SER A 91 -17.19 18.71 -2.10
CA SER A 91 -17.93 17.47 -1.85
C SER A 91 -17.17 16.23 -2.31
N SER A 92 -17.40 15.11 -1.61
CA SER A 92 -16.80 13.81 -1.90
C SER A 92 -17.89 12.73 -1.89
N ILE A 93 -18.16 12.17 -3.06
CA ILE A 93 -19.31 11.30 -3.29
C ILE A 93 -18.90 10.06 -4.05
N ARG A 94 -19.38 8.89 -3.62
CA ARG A 94 -19.16 7.61 -4.31
C ARG A 94 -20.50 7.05 -4.76
N ALA A 95 -20.63 6.71 -6.04
CA ALA A 95 -21.85 6.16 -6.60
C ALA A 95 -21.64 4.71 -7.05
N ILE A 96 -22.51 3.81 -6.58
CA ILE A 96 -22.44 2.36 -6.81
C ILE A 96 -23.79 1.92 -7.38
N ASP A 97 -23.76 1.13 -8.45
CA ASP A 97 -24.93 0.49 -9.05
C ASP A 97 -24.77 -1.03 -8.97
N GLN A 98 -25.78 -1.70 -8.41
CA GLN A 98 -25.80 -3.14 -8.20
C GLN A 98 -27.12 -3.72 -8.72
N ILE A 99 -27.05 -4.90 -9.33
CA ILE A 99 -28.25 -5.67 -9.68
C ILE A 99 -28.42 -6.76 -8.63
N GLN A 100 -29.54 -6.75 -7.90
CA GLN A 100 -29.86 -7.75 -6.90
C GLN A 100 -31.02 -8.62 -7.39
N ALA A 101 -30.86 -9.94 -7.31
CA ALA A 101 -31.97 -10.86 -7.53
C ALA A 101 -32.97 -10.72 -6.37
N THR A 102 -34.24 -10.48 -6.69
CA THR A 102 -35.29 -10.38 -5.66
C THR A 102 -35.66 -11.79 -5.17
N GLU A 103 -35.82 -11.98 -3.87
CA GLU A 103 -36.11 -13.31 -3.27
C GLU A 103 -37.44 -13.92 -3.76
N THR A 104 -38.36 -13.08 -4.25
CA THR A 104 -39.73 -13.47 -4.59
C THR A 104 -39.88 -14.13 -5.96
N ALA A 105 -38.95 -13.93 -6.90
CA ALA A 105 -38.91 -14.60 -8.21
C ALA A 105 -37.56 -14.42 -8.89
N ALA A 106 -36.97 -15.50 -9.41
CA ALA A 106 -35.66 -15.49 -10.10
C ALA A 106 -35.62 -14.60 -11.37
N SER A 107 -36.77 -14.14 -11.86
CA SER A 107 -36.91 -13.25 -13.02
C SER A 107 -36.88 -11.75 -12.67
N ASP A 108 -37.11 -11.40 -11.41
CA ASP A 108 -37.26 -10.00 -11.01
C ASP A 108 -35.91 -9.52 -10.48
N GLN A 109 -35.14 -8.90 -11.36
CA GLN A 109 -33.89 -8.23 -11.00
C GLN A 109 -34.22 -6.80 -10.57
N MET A 110 -33.96 -6.47 -9.30
CA MET A 110 -34.06 -5.10 -8.81
C MET A 110 -32.70 -4.42 -8.93
N ARG A 111 -32.66 -3.24 -9.52
CA ARG A 111 -31.45 -2.43 -9.55
C ARG A 111 -31.38 -1.55 -8.29
N ILE A 112 -30.31 -1.68 -7.53
CA ILE A 112 -30.04 -0.90 -6.33
C ILE A 112 -28.91 0.07 -6.62
N ARG A 113 -29.24 1.37 -6.58
CA ARG A 113 -28.28 2.46 -6.63
C ARG A 113 -27.96 2.90 -5.21
N LYS A 114 -26.68 2.89 -4.84
CA LYS A 114 -26.18 3.44 -3.58
C LYS A 114 -25.33 4.66 -3.89
N ILE A 115 -25.72 5.82 -3.37
CA ILE A 115 -24.95 7.06 -3.46
C ILE A 115 -24.45 7.36 -2.06
N ARG A 116 -23.15 7.19 -1.84
CA ARG A 116 -22.52 7.48 -0.56
C ARG A 116 -21.97 8.90 -0.58
N VAL A 117 -22.58 9.78 0.23
CA VAL A 117 -22.12 11.15 0.46
C VAL A 117 -21.19 11.13 1.66
N MET A 118 -19.88 11.26 1.40
CA MET A 118 -18.87 11.21 2.46
C MET A 118 -18.66 12.60 3.07
N LEU A 119 -18.67 13.63 2.23
CA LEU A 119 -18.48 15.01 2.65
C LEU A 119 -19.20 15.95 1.68
N GLY A 120 -19.67 17.08 2.19
CA GLY A 120 -20.25 18.15 1.39
C GLY A 120 -21.72 17.89 1.08
N ARG A 121 -22.17 18.34 -0.09
CA ARG A 121 -23.59 18.37 -0.47
C ARG A 121 -23.79 17.87 -1.90
N THR A 122 -24.93 17.23 -2.13
CA THR A 122 -25.40 16.85 -3.45
C THR A 122 -26.88 17.10 -3.59
N LYS A 123 -27.27 17.55 -4.78
CA LYS A 123 -28.66 17.58 -5.20
C LYS A 123 -28.93 16.33 -6.03
N TYR A 124 -29.90 15.52 -5.64
CA TYR A 124 -30.27 14.31 -6.36
C TYR A 124 -31.74 14.37 -6.79
N GLU A 125 -32.02 14.02 -8.05
CA GLU A 125 -33.37 14.00 -8.62
C GLU A 125 -33.60 12.69 -9.38
N GLU A 126 -34.71 12.02 -9.12
CA GLU A 126 -35.12 10.84 -9.88
C GLU A 126 -36.62 10.78 -10.09
N GLN A 127 -37.04 10.13 -11.19
CA GLN A 127 -38.44 9.80 -11.43
C GLN A 127 -38.77 8.42 -10.81
N PRO A 128 -40.00 8.19 -10.33
CA PRO A 128 -40.40 6.91 -9.77
C PRO A 128 -40.29 5.77 -10.80
N LEU A 129 -39.50 4.74 -10.51
CA LEU A 129 -39.37 3.52 -11.31
C LEU A 129 -39.61 2.28 -10.44
N ALA A 130 -40.35 1.29 -10.96
CA ALA A 130 -40.79 0.12 -10.20
C ALA A 130 -39.69 -0.93 -9.97
N ASP A 131 -38.68 -0.98 -10.84
CA ASP A 131 -37.58 -1.94 -10.86
C ASP A 131 -36.29 -1.40 -10.20
N ARG A 132 -36.41 -0.28 -9.48
CA ARG A 132 -35.26 0.45 -8.95
C ARG A 132 -35.46 0.90 -7.51
N GLN A 133 -34.37 0.85 -6.75
CA GLN A 133 -34.28 1.46 -5.43
C GLN A 133 -33.01 2.31 -5.37
N THR A 134 -33.16 3.59 -5.01
CA THR A 134 -32.03 4.46 -4.72
C THR A 134 -31.89 4.63 -3.21
N ARG A 135 -30.66 4.52 -2.72
CA ARG A 135 -30.29 4.77 -1.32
C ARG A 135 -29.19 5.82 -1.29
N ILE A 136 -29.44 6.92 -0.59
CA ILE A 136 -28.42 7.88 -0.22
C ILE A 136 -27.85 7.47 1.14
N GLU A 137 -26.60 7.04 1.15
CA GLU A 137 -25.86 6.67 2.35
C GLU A 137 -25.02 7.86 2.81
N MET A 138 -25.29 8.34 4.02
CA MET A 138 -24.51 9.36 4.72
C MET A 138 -23.93 8.73 6.00
N PRO A 139 -22.98 9.38 6.69
CA PRO A 139 -22.24 8.73 7.77
C PRO A 139 -23.12 8.28 8.94
N MET A 140 -24.17 9.05 9.25
CA MET A 140 -25.09 8.79 10.37
C MET A 140 -26.52 8.47 9.92
N ALA A 141 -26.77 8.37 8.61
CA ALA A 141 -28.12 8.12 8.11
C ALA A 141 -28.15 7.48 6.72
N VAL A 142 -29.23 6.76 6.43
CA VAL A 142 -29.55 6.24 5.11
C VAL A 142 -30.93 6.74 4.72
N ALA A 143 -31.04 7.36 3.56
CA ALA A 143 -32.31 7.77 2.97
C ALA A 143 -32.61 6.90 1.74
N ALA A 144 -33.66 6.08 1.83
CA ALA A 144 -34.19 5.38 0.67
C ALA A 144 -35.17 6.30 -0.08
N LEU A 145 -34.89 6.53 -1.36
CA LEU A 145 -35.65 7.42 -2.21
C LEU A 145 -36.58 6.62 -3.14
N ARG A 146 -37.73 7.22 -3.47
CA ARG A 146 -38.65 6.68 -4.47
C ARG A 146 -39.26 7.83 -5.26
N GLY A 147 -38.63 8.19 -6.37
CA GLY A 147 -39.13 9.26 -7.24
C GLY A 147 -39.12 10.60 -6.53
N THR A 148 -37.94 10.99 -6.06
CA THR A 148 -37.74 12.03 -5.05
C THR A 148 -36.62 12.95 -5.50
N GLY A 149 -36.78 14.24 -5.22
CA GLY A 149 -35.81 15.29 -5.47
C GLY A 149 -35.47 16.01 -4.17
N GLY A 150 -34.18 16.10 -3.86
CA GLY A 150 -33.72 16.69 -2.61
C GLY A 150 -32.22 17.00 -2.57
N TYR A 151 -31.83 17.69 -1.52
CA TYR A 151 -30.44 17.89 -1.13
C TYR A 151 -30.06 16.88 -0.06
N PHE A 152 -28.86 16.35 -0.17
CA PHE A 152 -28.29 15.40 0.78
C PHE A 152 -26.85 15.80 1.06
N GLY A 153 -26.42 15.68 2.31
CA GLY A 153 -25.10 16.15 2.69
C GLY A 153 -24.58 15.48 3.94
N ALA A 154 -23.28 15.61 4.13
CA ALA A 154 -22.62 15.31 5.38
C ALA A 154 -21.65 16.45 5.67
N ASP A 155 -21.77 17.04 6.85
CA ASP A 155 -20.80 18.04 7.28
C ASP A 155 -19.47 17.38 7.69
N GLU A 156 -18.51 18.22 8.07
CA GLU A 156 -17.23 17.79 8.64
C GLU A 156 -17.44 16.89 9.84
N GLY A 157 -18.42 17.17 10.71
CA GLY A 157 -18.75 16.36 11.89
C GLY A 157 -19.42 15.02 11.59
N GLY A 158 -19.62 14.66 10.32
CA GLY A 158 -20.30 13.43 9.90
C GLY A 158 -21.82 13.48 10.13
N THR A 159 -22.36 14.65 10.50
CA THR A 159 -23.79 14.84 10.67
C THR A 159 -24.46 14.72 9.31
N SER A 160 -25.32 13.71 9.17
CA SER A 160 -26.12 13.55 7.96
C SER A 160 -27.21 14.61 7.89
N GLN A 161 -27.31 15.25 6.74
CA GLN A 161 -28.27 16.30 6.49
C GLN A 161 -29.03 16.03 5.20
N GLY A 162 -30.27 16.48 5.13
CA GLY A 162 -30.97 16.52 3.87
C GLY A 162 -32.34 17.15 3.95
N GLU A 163 -32.78 17.60 2.78
CA GLU A 163 -33.99 18.37 2.58
C GLU A 163 -34.65 17.90 1.28
N LEU A 164 -35.90 17.48 1.35
CA LEU A 164 -36.67 17.14 0.17
C LEU A 164 -37.47 18.36 -0.30
N TYR A 165 -37.43 18.64 -1.60
CA TYR A 165 -38.38 19.57 -2.22
C TYR A 165 -39.49 18.85 -2.99
N GLU A 166 -39.30 17.57 -3.34
CA GLU A 166 -40.35 16.72 -3.94
C GLU A 166 -40.21 15.24 -3.53
N GLY A 167 -41.33 14.53 -3.46
CA GLY A 167 -41.35 13.08 -3.22
C GLY A 167 -41.44 12.68 -1.74
N ASN A 168 -41.04 11.45 -1.43
CA ASN A 168 -41.00 10.91 -0.07
C ASN A 168 -39.71 10.11 0.12
N MET A 169 -39.09 10.24 1.29
CA MET A 169 -37.96 9.41 1.68
C MET A 169 -38.29 8.57 2.92
N GLU A 170 -37.74 7.36 2.95
CA GLU A 170 -37.67 6.55 4.16
C GLU A 170 -36.26 6.67 4.74
N THR A 171 -36.16 7.31 5.91
CA THR A 171 -34.87 7.54 6.57
C THR A 171 -34.64 6.56 7.71
N SER A 172 -33.41 6.08 7.84
CA SER A 172 -32.90 5.42 9.04
C SER A 172 -31.68 6.19 9.55
N GLY A 173 -31.61 6.48 10.85
CA GLY A 173 -30.50 7.24 11.46
C GLY A 173 -30.87 8.66 11.90
N ILE A 174 -29.86 9.49 12.14
CA ILE A 174 -30.03 10.88 12.61
C ILE A 174 -29.91 11.83 11.42
N PHE A 175 -30.96 12.62 11.18
CA PHE A 175 -31.07 13.54 10.04
C PHE A 175 -31.26 14.97 10.56
N GLN A 176 -30.48 15.92 10.06
CA GLN A 176 -30.70 17.35 10.29
C GLN A 176 -31.18 18.03 9.01
N GLU A 177 -32.11 18.97 9.15
CA GLU A 177 -32.78 19.62 8.00
C GLU A 177 -31.95 20.78 7.40
N LEU A 178 -30.87 21.20 8.06
CA LEU A 178 -30.02 22.31 7.61
C LEU A 178 -28.72 21.78 7.02
N VAL A 179 -28.36 22.19 5.80
CA VAL A 179 -27.06 21.88 5.19
C VAL A 179 -26.13 23.10 5.23
N PRO A 180 -25.23 23.26 6.24
CA PRO A 180 -24.27 24.34 6.27
C PRO A 180 -23.11 24.08 5.29
N GLN A 181 -22.46 25.17 4.87
CA GLN A 181 -21.21 25.12 4.12
C GLN A 181 -20.06 24.75 5.06
N ILE A 182 -19.22 23.82 4.62
CA ILE A 182 -18.01 23.31 5.28
C ILE A 182 -16.92 24.38 5.17
N LEU A 183 -16.32 24.82 6.30
CA LEU A 183 -15.47 26.02 6.35
C LEU A 183 -14.21 25.89 7.24
N ALA A 184 -13.87 24.75 7.87
CA ALA A 184 -12.69 24.69 8.75
C ALA A 184 -11.86 23.40 8.71
N LEU A 185 -10.53 23.58 8.54
CA LEU A 185 -9.52 22.53 8.47
C LEU A 185 -9.56 21.53 9.64
N GLU A 186 -9.58 22.04 10.86
CA GLU A 186 -9.48 21.24 12.08
C GLU A 186 -10.67 20.28 12.22
N ASN A 187 -11.83 20.65 11.70
CA ASN A 187 -13.03 19.84 11.68
C ASN A 187 -13.00 18.79 10.56
N ALA A 188 -12.47 19.13 9.38
CA ALA A 188 -12.33 18.19 8.27
C ALA A 188 -11.37 17.02 8.61
N LEU A 189 -10.29 17.30 9.35
CA LEU A 189 -9.34 16.26 9.82
C LEU A 189 -9.92 15.40 10.95
N ASN A 190 -10.80 15.97 11.78
CA ASN A 190 -11.51 15.25 12.84
C ASN A 190 -12.84 14.65 12.35
N SER A 191 -13.10 14.71 11.05
CA SER A 191 -14.36 14.23 10.49
C SER A 191 -14.51 12.74 10.73
N PRO A 192 -15.67 12.26 11.25
CA PRO A 192 -15.97 10.84 11.32
C PRO A 192 -15.94 10.18 9.95
N THR A 193 -16.20 10.92 8.87
CA THR A 193 -16.18 10.38 7.51
C THR A 193 -14.80 10.30 6.90
N TRP A 194 -13.95 11.29 7.16
CA TRP A 194 -12.51 11.19 6.89
C TRP A 194 -11.90 10.01 7.65
N THR A 195 -12.20 9.93 8.95
CA THR A 195 -11.80 8.82 9.82
C THR A 195 -12.37 7.49 9.33
N ALA A 196 -13.61 7.43 8.84
CA ALA A 196 -14.19 6.21 8.27
C ALA A 196 -13.56 5.83 6.93
N SER A 197 -13.20 6.79 6.08
CA SER A 197 -12.42 6.55 4.85
C SER A 197 -11.08 5.92 5.19
N LEU A 198 -10.37 6.49 6.17
CA LEU A 198 -9.10 6.00 6.66
C LEU A 198 -9.21 4.65 7.37
N ASN A 199 -10.27 4.43 8.17
CA ASN A 199 -10.54 3.13 8.79
C ASN A 199 -10.95 2.09 7.73
N SER A 200 -11.63 2.50 6.66
CA SER A 200 -11.93 1.60 5.54
C SER A 200 -10.68 1.26 4.75
N ALA A 201 -9.73 2.19 4.66
CA ALA A 201 -8.40 1.92 4.15
C ALA A 201 -7.65 0.94 5.07
N ASP A 202 -7.67 1.13 6.40
CA ASP A 202 -7.08 0.17 7.35
C ASP A 202 -7.68 -1.25 7.23
N GLN A 203 -8.95 -1.36 6.84
CA GLN A 203 -9.66 -2.62 6.63
C GLN A 203 -9.54 -3.21 5.22
N ALA A 204 -9.02 -2.48 4.23
CA ALA A 204 -8.94 -2.97 2.87
C ALA A 204 -7.73 -3.91 2.69
N ASP A 205 -7.95 -5.04 2.00
CA ASP A 205 -6.94 -6.07 1.75
C ASP A 205 -5.79 -5.60 0.84
N ASN A 206 -5.91 -4.42 0.21
CA ASN A 206 -4.91 -3.87 -0.71
C ASN A 206 -4.29 -2.56 -0.19
N PRO A 207 -3.16 -2.62 0.53
CA PRO A 207 -2.49 -1.43 1.08
C PRO A 207 -2.01 -0.44 0.00
N LEU A 208 -1.74 -0.89 -1.23
CA LEU A 208 -1.32 0.01 -2.32
C LEU A 208 -2.46 0.93 -2.75
N SER A 209 -3.66 0.38 -2.93
CA SER A 209 -4.86 1.18 -3.26
C SER A 209 -5.12 2.22 -2.16
N ASN A 210 -4.95 1.83 -0.90
CA ASN A 210 -5.13 2.71 0.26
C ASN A 210 -4.16 3.87 0.26
N VAL A 211 -2.87 3.61 0.04
CA VAL A 211 -1.83 4.67 0.02
C VAL A 211 -2.09 5.64 -1.12
N GLN A 212 -2.49 5.16 -2.29
CA GLN A 212 -2.86 6.00 -3.42
C GLN A 212 -4.12 6.82 -3.13
N GLU A 213 -5.13 6.25 -2.45
CA GLU A 213 -6.31 6.98 -2.01
C GLU A 213 -5.95 8.07 -0.98
N ILE A 214 -5.14 7.74 0.02
CA ILE A 214 -4.65 8.68 1.04
C ILE A 214 -3.83 9.80 0.38
N GLN A 215 -2.91 9.48 -0.54
CA GLN A 215 -2.13 10.46 -1.28
C GLN A 215 -3.01 11.38 -2.13
N ALA A 216 -3.99 10.82 -2.83
CA ALA A 216 -4.90 11.59 -3.66
C ALA A 216 -5.78 12.51 -2.81
N GLU A 217 -6.30 12.02 -1.69
CA GLU A 217 -7.08 12.83 -0.77
C GLU A 217 -6.24 13.92 -0.11
N ILE A 218 -5.00 13.61 0.32
CA ILE A 218 -4.06 14.59 0.85
C ILE A 218 -3.74 15.67 -0.19
N ARG A 219 -3.47 15.30 -1.45
CA ARG A 219 -3.22 16.27 -2.52
C ARG A 219 -4.44 17.15 -2.76
N THR A 220 -5.60 16.53 -2.88
CA THR A 220 -6.89 17.22 -3.03
C THR A 220 -7.07 18.25 -1.93
N PHE A 221 -6.91 17.80 -0.69
CA PHE A 221 -7.06 18.59 0.51
C PHE A 221 -6.05 19.74 0.57
N SER A 222 -4.76 19.45 0.38
CA SER A 222 -3.68 20.44 0.42
C SER A 222 -3.87 21.57 -0.60
N ALA A 223 -4.43 21.25 -1.76
CA ALA A 223 -4.70 22.18 -2.82
C ALA A 223 -6.05 22.92 -2.64
N ASN A 224 -6.77 22.71 -1.54
CA ASN A 224 -8.03 23.37 -1.19
C ASN A 224 -7.94 24.24 0.07
N LEU A 225 -6.74 24.40 0.63
CA LEU A 225 -6.57 25.11 1.89
C LEU A 225 -6.55 26.61 1.68
N ASP A 226 -7.18 27.33 2.60
CA ASP A 226 -6.96 28.76 2.76
C ASP A 226 -5.44 29.03 2.94
N PRO A 227 -4.87 30.01 2.22
CA PRO A 227 -3.46 30.37 2.32
C PRO A 227 -2.96 30.59 3.76
N GLN A 228 -3.81 31.08 4.67
CA GLN A 228 -3.46 31.31 6.07
C GLN A 228 -3.23 30.01 6.85
N VAL A 229 -3.86 28.92 6.41
CA VAL A 229 -3.78 27.61 7.06
C VAL A 229 -2.82 26.67 6.32
N GLN A 230 -2.51 26.99 5.06
CA GLN A 230 -1.60 26.23 4.21
C GLN A 230 -0.24 25.99 4.88
N ALA A 231 0.34 26.97 5.59
CA ALA A 231 1.64 26.81 6.25
C ALA A 231 1.65 25.70 7.32
N GLN A 232 0.61 25.60 8.15
CA GLN A 232 0.50 24.56 9.17
C GLN A 232 0.28 23.18 8.54
N VAL A 233 -0.57 23.10 7.51
CA VAL A 233 -0.77 21.82 6.81
C VAL A 233 0.49 21.38 6.08
N MET A 234 1.21 22.30 5.44
CA MET A 234 2.47 21.95 4.77
C MET A 234 3.50 21.40 5.76
N GLN A 235 3.50 21.83 7.02
CA GLN A 235 4.34 21.23 8.06
C GLN A 235 3.90 19.78 8.38
N THR A 236 2.60 19.53 8.53
CA THR A 236 2.06 18.18 8.73
C THR A 236 2.33 17.28 7.52
N LEU A 237 2.17 17.80 6.30
CA LEU A 237 2.44 17.08 5.06
C LEU A 237 3.93 16.77 4.88
N ALA A 238 4.82 17.65 5.35
CA ALA A 238 6.25 17.38 5.35
C ALA A 238 6.61 16.15 6.22
N VAL A 239 5.85 15.88 7.29
CA VAL A 239 6.00 14.67 8.12
C VAL A 239 5.37 13.44 7.45
N ILE A 240 4.19 13.60 6.82
CA ILE A 240 3.45 12.48 6.21
C ILE A 240 4.10 11.97 4.92
N THR A 241 4.65 12.87 4.10
CA THR A 241 5.23 12.54 2.79
C THR A 241 6.29 11.42 2.86
N PRO A 242 7.34 11.50 3.71
CA PRO A 242 8.33 10.43 3.81
C PRO A 242 7.73 9.10 4.31
N ILE A 243 6.69 9.14 5.15
CA ILE A 243 5.98 7.93 5.58
C ILE A 243 5.30 7.25 4.38
N LEU A 244 4.58 8.02 3.55
CA LEU A 244 3.92 7.48 2.36
C LEU A 244 4.91 6.93 1.33
N GLN A 245 6.08 7.55 1.19
CA GLN A 245 7.17 7.02 0.36
C GLN A 245 7.71 5.69 0.92
N GLY A 246 7.92 5.61 2.23
CA GLY A 246 8.32 4.37 2.90
C GLY A 246 7.33 3.22 2.65
N ILE A 247 6.02 3.50 2.72
CA ILE A 247 4.99 2.50 2.41
C ILE A 247 5.09 2.03 0.94
N GLN A 248 5.30 2.95 0.00
CA GLN A 248 5.46 2.58 -1.41
C GLN A 248 6.66 1.64 -1.63
N GLN A 249 7.80 1.94 -0.99
CA GLN A 249 8.98 1.07 -1.03
C GLN A 249 8.71 -0.31 -0.43
N LYS A 250 7.98 -0.38 0.70
CA LYS A 250 7.55 -1.63 1.32
C LYS A 250 6.70 -2.48 0.36
N ILE A 251 5.77 -1.86 -0.36
CA ILE A 251 4.93 -2.55 -1.35
C ILE A 251 5.77 -3.13 -2.49
N GLU A 252 6.74 -2.36 -3.01
CA GLU A 252 7.65 -2.84 -4.06
C GLU A 252 8.48 -4.04 -3.59
N LYS A 253 8.97 -4.02 -2.34
CA LYS A 253 9.66 -5.18 -1.73
C LYS A 253 8.74 -6.39 -1.64
N ALA A 254 7.49 -6.23 -1.22
CA ALA A 254 6.51 -7.32 -1.16
C ALA A 254 6.22 -7.92 -2.55
N GLN A 255 6.11 -7.08 -3.59
CA GLN A 255 5.96 -7.55 -4.97
C GLN A 255 7.19 -8.33 -5.47
N LYS A 256 8.40 -7.87 -5.13
CA LYS A 256 9.64 -8.60 -5.41
C LYS A 256 9.64 -9.98 -4.73
N ALA A 257 9.21 -10.07 -3.48
CA ALA A 257 9.11 -11.32 -2.75
C ALA A 257 8.10 -12.31 -3.37
N GLU A 258 6.94 -11.84 -3.86
CA GLU A 258 5.99 -12.67 -4.62
C GLU A 258 6.60 -13.20 -5.93
N ALA A 259 7.40 -12.38 -6.62
CA ALA A 259 8.12 -12.83 -7.82
C ALA A 259 9.15 -13.92 -7.47
N GLN A 260 9.89 -13.77 -6.36
CA GLN A 260 10.85 -14.77 -5.87
C GLN A 260 10.16 -16.06 -5.44
N LYS A 261 9.00 -15.97 -4.80
CA LYS A 261 8.13 -17.11 -4.48
C LYS A 261 7.74 -17.88 -5.73
N ALA A 262 7.24 -17.20 -6.76
CA ALA A 262 6.89 -17.82 -8.03
C ALA A 262 8.10 -18.50 -8.69
N ALA A 263 9.29 -17.87 -8.63
CA ALA A 263 10.53 -18.46 -9.13
C ALA A 263 10.96 -19.70 -8.34
N ALA A 264 10.87 -19.67 -7.00
CA ALA A 264 11.18 -20.81 -6.15
C ALA A 264 10.25 -21.99 -6.42
N GLN A 265 8.94 -21.74 -6.51
CA GLN A 265 7.95 -22.78 -6.84
C GLN A 265 8.23 -23.42 -8.20
N LYS A 266 8.62 -22.63 -9.20
CA LYS A 266 9.03 -23.15 -10.50
C LYS A 266 10.24 -24.07 -10.38
N THR A 267 11.30 -23.62 -9.72
CA THR A 267 12.52 -24.43 -9.50
C THR A 267 12.22 -25.75 -8.78
N GLY A 268 11.43 -25.71 -7.70
CA GLY A 268 11.02 -26.91 -6.97
C GLY A 268 10.13 -27.87 -7.79
N SER A 269 9.36 -27.36 -8.75
CA SER A 269 8.56 -28.22 -9.63
C SER A 269 9.39 -28.93 -10.70
N GLU A 270 10.48 -28.30 -11.16
CA GLU A 270 11.36 -28.80 -12.22
C GLU A 270 12.47 -29.73 -11.70
N ASP A 271 12.97 -29.51 -10.47
CA ASP A 271 13.98 -30.38 -9.86
C ASP A 271 13.34 -31.64 -9.23
N THR A 272 13.98 -32.80 -9.43
CA THR A 272 13.50 -34.09 -8.91
C THR A 272 14.05 -34.42 -7.52
N ARG A 273 15.10 -33.72 -7.06
CA ARG A 273 15.71 -33.92 -5.74
C ARG A 273 14.79 -33.38 -4.65
N ALA A 274 14.45 -34.23 -3.68
CA ALA A 274 13.53 -33.89 -2.59
C ALA A 274 14.00 -32.68 -1.75
N GLN A 275 15.30 -32.52 -1.56
CA GLN A 275 15.87 -31.38 -0.82
C GLN A 275 15.63 -30.05 -1.55
N VAL A 276 15.81 -29.97 -2.87
CA VAL A 276 15.54 -28.74 -3.63
C VAL A 276 14.07 -28.33 -3.54
N LYS A 277 13.15 -29.32 -3.51
CA LYS A 277 11.71 -29.08 -3.29
C LYS A 277 11.44 -28.49 -1.91
N ALA A 278 12.01 -29.08 -0.86
CA ALA A 278 11.86 -28.60 0.51
C ALA A 278 12.41 -27.17 0.68
N ILE A 279 13.58 -26.88 0.08
CA ILE A 279 14.19 -25.54 0.07
C ILE A 279 13.27 -24.54 -0.65
N SER A 280 12.71 -24.92 -1.80
CA SER A 280 11.80 -24.08 -2.57
C SER A 280 10.48 -23.80 -1.84
N GLU A 281 9.92 -24.80 -1.17
CA GLU A 281 8.71 -24.68 -0.34
C GLU A 281 8.95 -23.76 0.86
N LYS A 282 10.08 -23.94 1.58
CA LYS A 282 10.46 -23.08 2.70
C LYS A 282 10.68 -21.63 2.26
N THR A 283 11.29 -21.42 1.09
CA THR A 283 11.47 -20.07 0.51
C THR A 283 10.14 -19.44 0.13
N SER A 284 9.20 -20.21 -0.42
CA SER A 284 7.82 -19.75 -0.69
C SER A 284 7.12 -19.30 0.59
N GLN A 285 7.18 -20.10 1.66
CA GLN A 285 6.60 -19.76 2.96
C GLN A 285 7.25 -18.50 3.56
N THR A 286 8.57 -18.37 3.41
CA THR A 286 9.34 -17.20 3.88
C THR A 286 8.87 -15.92 3.18
N ALA A 287 8.65 -15.97 1.86
CA ALA A 287 8.09 -14.84 1.12
C ALA A 287 6.65 -14.50 1.55
N ASP A 288 5.81 -15.50 1.80
CA ASP A 288 4.43 -15.29 2.30
C ASP A 288 4.42 -14.57 3.65
N THR A 289 5.25 -15.02 4.61
CA THR A 289 5.41 -14.36 5.91
C THR A 289 5.88 -12.93 5.72
N PHE A 290 6.87 -12.68 4.87
CA PHE A 290 7.38 -11.33 4.61
C PHE A 290 6.32 -10.37 4.06
N VAL A 291 5.51 -10.82 3.09
CA VAL A 291 4.40 -10.02 2.53
C VAL A 291 3.43 -9.62 3.64
N LYS A 292 3.04 -10.59 4.49
CA LYS A 292 2.14 -10.33 5.62
C LYS A 292 2.75 -9.35 6.64
N THR A 293 4.02 -9.53 7.02
CA THR A 293 4.75 -8.62 7.92
C THR A 293 4.80 -7.21 7.37
N THR A 294 5.04 -7.08 6.06
CA THR A 294 5.08 -5.79 5.36
C THR A 294 3.71 -5.10 5.38
N GLN A 295 2.63 -5.86 5.24
CA GLN A 295 1.26 -5.34 5.39
C GLN A 295 0.98 -4.86 6.82
N GLU A 296 1.35 -5.62 7.84
CA GLU A 296 1.19 -5.23 9.25
C GLU A 296 2.01 -3.98 9.59
N SER A 297 3.24 -3.88 9.10
CA SER A 297 4.08 -2.68 9.21
C SER A 297 3.44 -1.47 8.52
N THR A 298 2.85 -1.65 7.34
CA THR A 298 2.16 -0.58 6.60
C THR A 298 0.96 -0.04 7.39
N LYS A 299 0.21 -0.90 8.09
CA LYS A 299 -0.91 -0.46 8.93
C LYS A 299 -0.45 0.44 10.08
N ALA A 300 0.72 0.14 10.65
CA ALA A 300 1.33 0.99 11.68
C ALA A 300 1.73 2.36 11.13
N ASP A 301 2.32 2.41 9.93
CA ASP A 301 2.65 3.67 9.25
C ASP A 301 1.41 4.52 8.96
N ILE A 302 0.32 3.88 8.50
CA ILE A 302 -0.97 4.56 8.31
C ILE A 302 -1.46 5.12 9.65
N SER A 303 -1.37 4.35 10.73
CA SER A 303 -1.74 4.81 12.08
C SER A 303 -0.88 6.01 12.54
N LEU A 304 0.41 6.04 12.23
CA LEU A 304 1.29 7.19 12.48
C LEU A 304 0.86 8.43 11.69
N VAL A 305 0.50 8.26 10.41
CA VAL A 305 -0.06 9.35 9.60
C VAL A 305 -1.31 9.91 10.26
N LEU A 306 -2.20 9.04 10.75
CA LEU A 306 -3.42 9.46 11.47
C LEU A 306 -3.13 10.20 12.77
N ALA A 307 -2.19 9.72 13.58
CA ALA A 307 -1.78 10.39 14.82
C ALA A 307 -1.17 11.77 14.53
N THR A 308 -0.35 11.87 13.49
CA THR A 308 0.28 13.11 13.01
C THR A 308 -0.79 14.13 12.58
N ILE A 309 -1.79 13.67 11.83
CA ILE A 309 -2.93 14.50 11.41
C ILE A 309 -3.71 15.04 12.63
N LYS A 310 -3.88 14.23 13.68
CA LYS A 310 -4.60 14.62 14.90
C LYS A 310 -3.80 15.55 15.82
N GLY A 311 -2.52 15.81 15.53
CA GLY A 311 -1.66 16.67 16.35
C GLY A 311 -1.29 16.06 17.71
N ASP A 312 -1.45 14.75 17.91
CA ASP A 312 -1.11 14.06 19.15
C ASP A 312 0.41 13.90 19.27
N GLN A 313 1.08 14.87 19.90
CA GLN A 313 2.54 14.89 20.04
C GLN A 313 3.10 13.66 20.77
N ALA A 314 2.38 13.13 21.76
CA ALA A 314 2.81 11.93 22.48
C ALA A 314 2.69 10.71 21.56
N GLY A 315 1.53 10.54 20.93
CA GLY A 315 1.29 9.47 19.95
C GLY A 315 2.27 9.48 18.77
N ILE A 316 2.64 10.66 18.26
CA ILE A 316 3.59 10.82 17.16
C ILE A 316 4.97 10.26 17.53
N ALA A 317 5.54 10.62 18.69
CA ALA A 317 6.87 10.17 19.07
C ALA A 317 6.95 8.64 19.21
N LEU A 318 5.90 8.03 19.76
CA LEU A 318 5.81 6.59 19.95
C LEU A 318 5.58 5.84 18.65
N ALA A 319 4.66 6.33 17.82
CA ALA A 319 4.39 5.75 16.52
C ALA A 319 5.60 5.91 15.58
N GLN A 320 6.40 6.97 15.73
CA GLN A 320 7.68 7.13 15.02
C GLN A 320 8.71 6.09 15.47
N ALA A 321 8.89 5.89 16.78
CA ALA A 321 9.81 4.87 17.29
C ALA A 321 9.42 3.45 16.84
N ALA A 322 8.12 3.13 16.87
CA ALA A 322 7.61 1.86 16.36
C ALA A 322 7.81 1.72 14.84
N LYS A 323 7.58 2.80 14.08
CA LYS A 323 7.86 2.85 12.65
C LYS A 323 9.34 2.56 12.37
N ASP A 324 10.27 3.22 13.04
CA ASP A 324 11.70 3.05 12.78
C ASP A 324 12.15 1.60 13.05
N GLN A 325 11.63 0.97 14.11
CA GLN A 325 11.86 -0.45 14.38
C GLN A 325 11.23 -1.36 13.33
N ASN A 326 10.00 -1.05 12.90
CA ASN A 326 9.31 -1.80 11.86
C ASN A 326 10.00 -1.71 10.50
N ASP A 327 10.50 -0.53 10.13
CA ASP A 327 11.24 -0.30 8.89
C ASP A 327 12.50 -1.15 8.88
N ARG A 328 13.29 -1.11 9.96
CA ARG A 328 14.48 -1.96 10.10
C ARG A 328 14.11 -3.45 10.04
N ALA A 329 13.03 -3.86 10.69
CA ALA A 329 12.58 -5.25 10.67
C ALA A 329 12.17 -5.71 9.25
N VAL A 330 11.43 -4.88 8.52
CA VAL A 330 11.02 -5.17 7.13
C VAL A 330 12.24 -5.19 6.20
N ASP A 331 13.19 -4.28 6.39
CA ASP A 331 14.42 -4.25 5.57
C ASP A 331 15.25 -5.52 5.76
N LEU A 332 15.48 -5.93 7.01
CA LEU A 332 16.16 -7.19 7.34
C LEU A 332 15.40 -8.41 6.82
N ALA A 333 14.07 -8.41 6.92
CA ALA A 333 13.25 -9.52 6.42
C ALA A 333 13.33 -9.61 4.89
N GLY A 334 13.37 -8.48 4.18
CA GLY A 334 13.60 -8.45 2.74
C GLY A 334 14.96 -9.02 2.35
N GLN A 335 16.03 -8.69 3.09
CA GLN A 335 17.36 -9.28 2.89
C GLN A 335 17.37 -10.78 3.15
N ALA A 336 16.65 -11.26 4.16
CA ALA A 336 16.51 -12.69 4.43
C ALA A 336 15.74 -13.42 3.32
N VAL A 337 14.67 -12.84 2.76
CA VAL A 337 13.98 -13.40 1.58
C VAL A 337 14.90 -13.46 0.37
N ASP A 338 15.67 -12.40 0.10
CA ASP A 338 16.68 -12.40 -0.97
C ASP A 338 17.70 -13.53 -0.76
N THR A 339 18.16 -13.71 0.47
CA THR A 339 19.10 -14.78 0.86
C THR A 339 18.49 -16.18 0.66
N ALA A 340 17.22 -16.38 1.01
CA ALA A 340 16.50 -17.65 0.75
C ALA A 340 16.37 -17.93 -0.75
N ALA A 341 16.08 -16.91 -1.56
CA ALA A 341 16.01 -17.04 -3.01
C ALA A 341 17.37 -17.47 -3.61
N THR A 342 18.48 -16.87 -3.14
CA THR A 342 19.82 -17.29 -3.56
C THR A 342 20.15 -18.72 -3.10
N ALA A 343 19.65 -19.17 -1.94
CA ALA A 343 19.81 -20.56 -1.50
C ALA A 343 19.08 -21.55 -2.42
N VAL A 344 17.89 -21.20 -2.95
CA VAL A 344 17.20 -22.01 -3.97
C VAL A 344 18.05 -22.12 -5.24
N GLU A 345 18.64 -21.01 -5.69
CA GLU A 345 19.51 -21.00 -6.87
C GLU A 345 20.75 -21.88 -6.66
N LEU A 346 21.42 -21.74 -5.51
CA LEU A 346 22.55 -22.58 -5.11
C LEU A 346 22.15 -24.06 -5.10
N ALA A 347 21.00 -24.40 -4.51
CA ALA A 347 20.50 -25.77 -4.46
C ALA A 347 20.24 -26.35 -5.86
N GLY A 348 19.69 -25.55 -6.78
CA GLY A 348 19.50 -25.93 -8.17
C GLY A 348 20.81 -26.22 -8.90
N LYS A 349 21.88 -25.48 -8.59
CA LYS A 349 23.21 -25.63 -9.18
C LYS A 349 24.14 -26.61 -8.45
N ALA A 350 23.77 -27.04 -7.23
CA ALA A 350 24.63 -27.84 -6.36
C ALA A 350 25.05 -29.15 -7.03
N THR A 351 26.35 -29.40 -7.05
CA THR A 351 26.97 -30.64 -7.57
C THR A 351 27.34 -31.61 -6.44
N THR A 352 27.38 -31.13 -5.19
CA THR A 352 27.71 -31.93 -4.00
C THR A 352 26.61 -31.88 -2.94
N ASP A 353 26.54 -32.92 -2.09
CA ASP A 353 25.60 -32.97 -0.96
C ASP A 353 25.89 -31.87 0.08
N LYS A 354 27.14 -31.42 0.19
CA LYS A 354 27.55 -30.36 1.12
C LYS A 354 26.97 -29.01 0.71
N GLN A 355 27.06 -28.65 -0.56
CA GLN A 355 26.45 -27.43 -1.10
C GLN A 355 24.94 -27.42 -0.87
N LEU A 356 24.30 -28.57 -1.10
CA LEU A 356 22.87 -28.73 -0.89
C LEU A 356 22.49 -28.63 0.60
N ALA A 357 23.31 -29.17 1.50
CA ALA A 357 23.12 -29.04 2.93
C ALA A 357 23.29 -27.59 3.42
N ALA A 358 24.31 -26.88 2.91
CA ALA A 358 24.51 -25.46 3.19
C ALA A 358 23.30 -24.63 2.70
N ALA A 359 22.84 -24.86 1.46
CA ALA A 359 21.65 -24.20 0.91
C ALA A 359 20.39 -24.47 1.75
N ALA A 360 20.19 -25.71 2.23
CA ALA A 360 19.07 -26.05 3.09
C ALA A 360 19.10 -25.30 4.42
N SER A 361 20.26 -25.28 5.08
CA SER A 361 20.44 -24.62 6.37
C SER A 361 20.29 -23.09 6.24
N VAL A 362 20.81 -22.49 5.15
CA VAL A 362 20.58 -21.07 4.83
C VAL A 362 19.10 -20.75 4.61
N ALA A 363 18.38 -21.58 3.86
CA ALA A 363 16.94 -21.36 3.62
C ALA A 363 16.12 -21.47 4.92
N ASN A 364 16.47 -22.41 5.80
CA ASN A 364 15.87 -22.51 7.13
C ASN A 364 16.17 -21.28 7.99
N THR A 365 17.43 -20.83 7.99
CA THR A 365 17.89 -19.63 8.71
C THR A 365 17.11 -18.41 8.27
N ALA A 366 17.04 -18.16 6.96
CA ALA A 366 16.27 -17.05 6.39
C ALA A 366 14.79 -17.10 6.78
N GLY A 367 14.16 -18.28 6.73
CA GLY A 367 12.78 -18.45 7.16
C GLY A 367 12.57 -18.17 8.65
N ASN A 368 13.45 -18.66 9.52
CA ASN A 368 13.39 -18.38 10.96
C ASN A 368 13.59 -16.90 11.26
N THR A 369 14.52 -16.24 10.56
CA THR A 369 14.77 -14.80 10.68
C THR A 369 13.55 -14.00 10.27
N VAL A 370 12.90 -14.32 9.14
CA VAL A 370 11.66 -13.62 8.72
C VAL A 370 10.52 -13.85 9.72
N ASP A 371 10.36 -15.07 10.24
CA ASP A 371 9.35 -15.36 11.28
C ASP A 371 9.62 -14.52 12.56
N ALA A 372 10.87 -14.42 12.99
CA ALA A 372 11.25 -13.62 14.16
C ALA A 372 10.98 -12.11 13.96
N LEU A 373 11.30 -11.60 12.77
CA LEU A 373 11.06 -10.21 12.41
C LEU A 373 9.56 -9.91 12.28
N ALA A 374 8.75 -10.88 11.84
CA ALA A 374 7.29 -10.77 11.84
C ALA A 374 6.74 -10.58 13.27
N GLU A 375 7.17 -11.43 14.21
CA GLU A 375 6.77 -11.31 15.62
C GLU A 375 7.29 -10.02 16.27
N THR A 376 8.45 -9.52 15.82
CA THR A 376 8.97 -8.23 16.23
C THR A 376 8.05 -7.08 15.81
N VAL A 377 7.63 -7.04 14.53
CA VAL A 377 6.68 -6.04 14.02
C VAL A 377 5.34 -6.10 14.76
N LYS A 378 4.86 -7.30 15.06
CA LYS A 378 3.64 -7.47 15.87
C LYS A 378 3.81 -6.90 17.28
N THR A 379 4.93 -7.18 17.93
CA THR A 379 5.26 -6.68 19.28
C THR A 379 5.32 -5.15 19.33
N THR A 380 6.02 -4.53 18.38
CA THR A 380 6.18 -3.06 18.29
C THR A 380 4.84 -2.38 17.99
N ASN A 381 4.02 -2.96 17.11
CA ASN A 381 2.68 -2.47 16.82
C ASN A 381 1.76 -2.50 18.06
N THR A 382 1.75 -3.63 18.77
CA THR A 382 0.99 -3.75 20.04
C THR A 382 1.45 -2.73 21.06
N SER A 383 2.77 -2.52 21.18
CA SER A 383 3.36 -1.49 22.06
C SER A 383 2.81 -0.11 21.74
N ALA A 384 2.87 0.30 20.47
CA ALA A 384 2.41 1.60 20.02
C ALA A 384 0.90 1.81 20.29
N MET A 385 0.09 0.78 20.01
CA MET A 385 -1.35 0.82 20.25
C MET A 385 -1.71 0.98 21.73
N MET A 386 -0.97 0.33 22.63
CA MET A 386 -1.24 0.44 24.07
C MET A 386 -0.96 1.84 24.61
N VAL A 387 0.10 2.50 24.14
CA VAL A 387 0.39 3.85 24.60
C VAL A 387 -0.62 4.86 24.03
N ALA A 388 -1.07 4.65 22.78
CA ALA A 388 -2.16 5.43 22.18
C ALA A 388 -3.50 5.32 22.95
N ARG A 389 -3.66 4.30 23.82
CA ARG A 389 -4.84 4.13 24.69
C ARG A 389 -4.70 4.84 26.05
N ASP A 390 -3.68 5.67 26.25
CA ASP A 390 -3.36 6.33 27.53
C ASP A 390 -3.14 5.33 28.70
N ASN A 391 -2.84 4.06 28.39
CA ASN A 391 -2.52 3.06 29.40
C ASN A 391 -1.06 3.20 29.83
N GLN A 392 -0.79 4.14 30.74
CA GLN A 392 0.56 4.40 31.25
C GLN A 392 1.21 3.18 31.91
N GLU A 393 0.43 2.35 32.61
CA GLU A 393 0.94 1.12 33.22
C GLU A 393 1.37 0.11 32.15
N GLY A 394 0.53 -0.08 31.14
CA GLY A 394 0.86 -0.90 29.98
C GLY A 394 2.09 -0.39 29.24
N ALA A 395 2.19 0.92 29.00
CA ALA A 395 3.34 1.55 28.34
C ALA A 395 4.65 1.28 29.10
N ALA A 396 4.64 1.40 30.43
CA ALA A 396 5.79 1.10 31.27
C ALA A 396 6.21 -0.37 31.19
N LYS A 397 5.25 -1.29 31.16
CA LYS A 397 5.51 -2.74 30.97
C LYS A 397 6.16 -3.02 29.61
N MET A 398 5.69 -2.36 28.54
CA MET A 398 6.25 -2.51 27.19
C MET A 398 7.66 -1.93 27.02
N GLN A 399 8.04 -0.91 27.80
CA GLN A 399 9.41 -0.38 27.77
C GLN A 399 10.45 -1.44 28.16
N GLY A 400 10.06 -2.44 28.97
CA GLY A 400 10.90 -3.60 29.28
C GLY A 400 11.17 -4.52 28.09
N LEU A 401 10.27 -4.56 27.10
CA LEU A 401 10.39 -5.40 25.91
C LEU A 401 11.21 -4.74 24.79
N ALA A 402 11.25 -3.41 24.74
CA ALA A 402 11.98 -2.65 23.73
C ALA A 402 13.48 -2.98 23.69
N GLY A 403 14.10 -3.24 24.85
CA GLY A 403 15.50 -3.67 24.92
C GLY A 403 15.73 -5.03 24.26
N THR A 404 14.81 -5.98 24.45
CA THR A 404 14.88 -7.30 23.82
C THR A 404 14.64 -7.20 22.31
N THR A 405 13.79 -6.28 21.84
CA THR A 405 13.55 -6.04 20.41
C THR A 405 14.83 -5.65 19.68
N GLU A 406 15.65 -4.77 20.27
CA GLU A 406 16.92 -4.37 19.66
C GLU A 406 17.91 -5.54 19.56
N SER A 407 18.00 -6.38 20.59
CA SER A 407 18.80 -7.60 20.56
C SER A 407 18.30 -8.59 19.49
N THR A 408 16.98 -8.77 19.35
CA THR A 408 16.37 -9.61 18.31
C THR A 408 16.74 -9.10 16.91
N LEU A 409 16.65 -7.78 16.67
CA LEU A 409 17.03 -7.18 15.38
C LEU A 409 18.53 -7.36 15.09
N ALA A 410 19.40 -7.11 16.06
CA ALA A 410 20.85 -7.28 15.91
C ALA A 410 21.23 -8.74 15.61
N ALA A 411 20.57 -9.70 16.26
CA ALA A 411 20.81 -11.12 16.02
C ALA A 411 20.28 -11.57 14.65
N ALA A 412 19.12 -11.06 14.22
CA ALA A 412 18.57 -11.29 12.89
C ALA A 412 19.50 -10.77 11.78
N GLU A 413 20.08 -9.58 11.98
CA GLU A 413 21.06 -8.97 11.08
C GLU A 413 22.32 -9.85 10.93
N LYS A 414 22.92 -10.26 12.05
CA LYS A 414 24.11 -11.14 12.04
C LYS A 414 23.81 -12.53 11.47
N SER A 415 22.63 -13.08 11.75
CA SER A 415 22.21 -14.38 11.19
C SER A 415 22.07 -14.31 9.67
N THR A 416 21.52 -13.20 9.16
CA THR A 416 21.42 -12.91 7.72
C THR A 416 22.81 -12.77 7.09
N GLN A 417 23.71 -11.99 7.71
CA GLN A 417 25.09 -11.83 7.24
C GLN A 417 25.86 -13.16 7.21
N SER A 418 25.80 -13.95 8.29
CA SER A 418 26.45 -15.26 8.35
C SER A 418 25.90 -16.21 7.27
N SER A 419 24.60 -16.13 6.98
CA SER A 419 23.97 -16.91 5.89
C SER A 419 24.48 -16.50 4.52
N GLN A 420 24.64 -15.20 4.27
CA GLN A 420 25.21 -14.69 3.02
C GLN A 420 26.67 -15.15 2.83
N ASN A 421 27.49 -15.08 3.88
CA ASN A 421 28.86 -15.62 3.86
C ASN A 421 28.86 -17.13 3.56
N ALA A 422 27.96 -17.89 4.18
CA ALA A 422 27.83 -19.32 3.94
C ALA A 422 27.45 -19.64 2.48
N ILE A 423 26.59 -18.85 1.84
CA ILE A 423 26.28 -18.99 0.40
C ILE A 423 27.56 -18.81 -0.43
N VAL A 424 28.32 -17.74 -0.19
CA VAL A 424 29.54 -17.44 -0.97
C VAL A 424 30.55 -18.58 -0.83
N LEU A 425 30.80 -19.05 0.40
CA LEU A 425 31.68 -20.20 0.63
C LEU A 425 31.16 -21.48 -0.03
N ALA A 426 29.84 -21.71 -0.07
CA ALA A 426 29.28 -22.90 -0.70
C ALA A 426 29.43 -22.91 -2.23
N GLN A 427 29.68 -21.77 -2.87
CA GLN A 427 29.92 -21.72 -4.32
C GLN A 427 31.24 -22.40 -4.72
N ASN A 428 32.20 -22.50 -3.80
CA ASN A 428 33.46 -23.20 -3.99
C ASN A 428 33.45 -24.55 -3.25
N GLU A 429 33.79 -25.63 -3.95
CA GLU A 429 33.80 -26.99 -3.40
C GLU A 429 34.79 -27.14 -2.24
N ASP A 430 35.93 -26.45 -2.30
CA ASP A 430 36.99 -26.54 -1.28
C ASP A 430 36.57 -25.92 0.06
N THR A 431 35.62 -24.99 0.06
CA THR A 431 35.10 -24.30 1.25
C THR A 431 33.73 -24.81 1.71
N ALA A 432 33.21 -25.88 1.08
CA ALA A 432 31.87 -26.38 1.35
C ALA A 432 31.65 -26.86 2.79
N ASP A 433 32.67 -27.40 3.47
CA ASP A 433 32.55 -27.79 4.89
C ASP A 433 32.40 -26.58 5.81
N ALA A 434 33.20 -25.53 5.57
CA ALA A 434 33.10 -24.27 6.31
C ALA A 434 31.75 -23.60 6.06
N ALA A 435 31.25 -23.64 4.82
CA ALA A 435 29.92 -23.15 4.48
C ALA A 435 28.80 -23.86 5.27
N VAL A 436 28.87 -25.20 5.38
CA VAL A 436 27.88 -25.98 6.15
C VAL A 436 27.95 -25.63 7.64
N GLN A 437 29.15 -25.48 8.20
CA GLN A 437 29.30 -25.12 9.60
C GLN A 437 28.74 -23.71 9.88
N ALA A 438 29.09 -22.73 9.07
CA ALA A 438 28.59 -21.37 9.19
C ALA A 438 27.06 -21.28 9.03
N ALA A 439 26.50 -22.02 8.07
CA ALA A 439 25.06 -22.08 7.87
C ALA A 439 24.34 -22.68 9.09
N ARG A 440 24.88 -23.75 9.69
CA ARG A 440 24.29 -24.36 10.90
C ARG A 440 24.35 -23.45 12.11
N THR A 441 25.48 -22.77 12.32
CA THR A 441 25.57 -21.77 13.40
C THR A 441 24.55 -20.65 13.21
N ALA A 442 24.34 -20.21 11.96
CA ALA A 442 23.32 -19.22 11.64
C ALA A 442 21.89 -19.75 11.88
N GLU A 443 21.64 -21.02 11.54
CA GLU A 443 20.35 -21.70 11.73
C GLU A 443 20.01 -21.83 13.22
N ASP A 444 20.94 -22.35 14.02
CA ASP A 444 20.77 -22.50 15.47
C ASP A 444 20.50 -21.13 16.13
N ALA A 445 21.28 -20.11 15.77
CA ALA A 445 21.08 -18.75 16.27
C ALA A 445 19.71 -18.19 15.86
N SER A 446 19.30 -18.34 14.59
CA SER A 446 17.99 -17.86 14.11
C SER A 446 16.81 -18.55 14.79
N SER A 447 16.95 -19.82 15.16
CA SER A 447 15.93 -20.54 15.92
C SER A 447 15.74 -19.93 17.31
N VAL A 448 16.84 -19.60 18.00
CA VAL A 448 16.79 -18.91 19.29
C VAL A 448 16.11 -17.54 19.14
N VAL A 449 16.52 -16.76 18.13
CA VAL A 449 15.95 -15.43 17.85
C VAL A 449 14.44 -15.52 17.60
N LYS A 450 13.99 -16.52 16.84
CA LYS A 450 12.57 -16.80 16.60
C LYS A 450 11.81 -17.12 17.88
N ASP A 451 12.32 -18.02 18.72
CA ASP A 451 11.65 -18.43 19.96
C ASP A 451 11.52 -17.25 20.95
N VAL A 452 12.55 -16.39 21.03
CA VAL A 452 12.49 -15.19 21.87
C VAL A 452 11.53 -14.15 21.28
N ALA A 453 11.54 -13.91 19.97
CA ALA A 453 10.60 -12.98 19.32
C ALA A 453 9.15 -13.42 19.50
N GLN A 454 8.87 -14.72 19.40
CA GLN A 454 7.54 -15.27 19.71
C GLN A 454 7.16 -15.02 21.18
N SER A 455 8.07 -15.29 22.11
CA SER A 455 7.84 -15.04 23.54
C SER A 455 7.62 -13.55 23.84
N GLN A 456 8.31 -12.64 23.13
CA GLN A 456 8.06 -11.19 23.20
C GLN A 456 6.66 -10.83 22.75
N SER A 457 6.21 -11.39 21.62
CA SER A 457 4.88 -11.15 21.05
C SER A 457 3.76 -11.67 21.97
N GLU A 458 3.96 -12.84 22.58
CA GLU A 458 3.04 -13.39 23.58
C GLU A 458 2.98 -12.52 24.85
N ALA A 459 4.14 -12.05 25.35
CA ALA A 459 4.19 -11.13 26.49
C ALA A 459 3.48 -9.80 26.17
N ALA A 460 3.73 -9.23 24.99
CA ALA A 460 3.08 -8.01 24.53
C ALA A 460 1.55 -8.16 24.47
N GLN A 461 1.07 -9.28 23.93
CA GLN A 461 -0.36 -9.58 23.87
C GLN A 461 -0.96 -9.73 25.27
N ALA A 462 -0.27 -10.42 26.19
CA ALA A 462 -0.72 -10.57 27.56
C ALA A 462 -0.87 -9.20 28.26
N VAL A 463 0.05 -8.26 28.03
CA VAL A 463 -0.08 -6.90 28.57
C VAL A 463 -1.27 -6.16 27.91
N ALA A 464 -1.45 -6.30 26.61
CA ALA A 464 -2.55 -5.66 25.88
C ALA A 464 -3.94 -6.14 26.35
N ASP A 465 -4.03 -7.40 26.77
CA ASP A 465 -5.25 -8.03 27.27
C ASP A 465 -5.47 -7.86 28.79
N ASP A 466 -4.58 -7.12 29.48
CA ASP A 466 -4.57 -6.97 30.94
C ASP A 466 -4.53 -8.33 31.68
N ASP A 467 -3.80 -9.29 31.12
CA ASP A 467 -3.66 -10.64 31.67
C ASP A 467 -2.82 -10.60 32.96
N PRO A 468 -3.28 -11.22 34.08
CA PRO A 468 -2.51 -11.27 35.33
C PRO A 468 -1.16 -11.98 35.21
N GLY A 469 -0.93 -12.75 34.14
CA GLY A 469 0.34 -13.40 33.81
C GLY A 469 1.33 -12.52 33.04
N ALA A 470 0.97 -11.30 32.64
CA ALA A 470 1.80 -10.43 31.81
C ALA A 470 3.19 -10.16 32.42
N ASP A 471 3.27 -9.88 33.73
CA ASP A 471 4.54 -9.61 34.41
C ASP A 471 5.48 -10.82 34.39
N ALA A 472 4.92 -12.03 34.54
CA ALA A 472 5.70 -13.27 34.47
C ALA A 472 6.18 -13.55 33.05
N ALA A 473 5.36 -13.25 32.03
CA ALA A 473 5.72 -13.37 30.63
C ALA A 473 6.88 -12.42 30.27
N ILE A 474 6.79 -11.15 30.67
CA ILE A 474 7.85 -10.14 30.46
C ILE A 474 9.16 -10.59 31.10
N GLU A 475 9.12 -11.07 32.34
CA GLU A 475 10.34 -11.51 33.04
C GLU A 475 10.96 -12.75 32.38
N ASN A 476 10.14 -13.70 31.90
CA ASN A 476 10.63 -14.83 31.12
C ASN A 476 11.32 -14.38 29.82
N THR A 477 10.70 -13.45 29.10
CA THR A 477 11.29 -12.85 27.88
C THR A 477 12.61 -12.13 28.17
N ARG A 478 12.72 -11.43 29.30
CA ARG A 478 13.98 -10.80 29.73
C ARG A 478 15.05 -11.85 30.04
N GLN A 479 14.70 -12.96 30.66
CA GLN A 479 15.67 -14.04 30.91
C GLN A 479 16.15 -14.69 29.62
N GLN A 480 15.25 -14.85 28.64
CA GLN A 480 15.59 -15.33 27.31
C GLN A 480 16.49 -14.38 26.52
N SER A 481 16.49 -13.06 26.78
CA SER A 481 17.39 -12.13 26.06
C SER A 481 18.87 -12.47 26.24
N GLN A 482 19.26 -13.07 27.37
CA GLN A 482 20.63 -13.55 27.59
C GLN A 482 21.02 -14.68 26.63
N THR A 483 20.04 -15.47 26.17
CA THR A 483 20.30 -16.51 25.15
C THR A 483 20.52 -15.90 23.77
N ILE A 484 19.91 -14.74 23.47
CA ILE A 484 20.20 -13.97 22.25
C ILE A 484 21.64 -13.48 22.28
N ASP A 485 22.13 -12.95 23.40
CA ASP A 485 23.51 -12.44 23.48
C ASP A 485 24.55 -13.54 23.19
N ASN A 486 24.32 -14.76 23.69
CA ASN A 486 25.16 -15.92 23.38
C ASN A 486 25.07 -16.33 21.90
N ALA A 487 23.89 -16.23 21.29
CA ALA A 487 23.69 -16.50 19.87
C ALA A 487 24.42 -15.45 19.00
N ILE A 488 24.36 -14.17 19.38
CA ILE A 488 25.09 -13.06 18.76
C ILE A 488 26.59 -13.32 18.81
N GLN A 489 27.13 -13.70 19.97
CA GLN A 489 28.56 -14.00 20.11
C GLN A 489 28.98 -15.17 19.20
N SER A 490 28.16 -16.23 19.15
CA SER A 490 28.44 -17.39 18.30
C SER A 490 28.42 -17.03 16.81
N LEU A 491 27.54 -16.11 16.41
CA LEU A 491 27.48 -15.58 15.05
C LEU A 491 28.72 -14.73 14.72
N ASP A 492 29.18 -13.88 15.64
CA ASP A 492 30.39 -13.08 15.44
C ASP A 492 31.63 -13.95 15.22
N GLU A 493 31.81 -14.98 16.05
CA GLU A 493 32.91 -15.94 15.93
C GLU A 493 32.84 -16.70 14.59
N SER A 494 31.63 -17.06 14.13
CA SER A 494 31.40 -17.70 12.83
C SER A 494 31.70 -16.75 11.66
N ILE A 495 31.26 -15.49 11.73
CA ILE A 495 31.52 -14.47 10.70
C ILE A 495 33.03 -14.21 10.60
N GLU A 496 33.74 -14.07 11.72
CA GLU A 496 35.19 -13.88 11.72
C GLU A 496 35.91 -15.07 11.06
N GLN A 497 35.54 -16.30 11.42
CA GLN A 497 36.11 -17.51 10.81
C GLN A 497 35.84 -17.59 9.31
N THR A 498 34.60 -17.32 8.87
CA THR A 498 34.25 -17.36 7.44
C THR A 498 34.97 -16.29 6.63
N ASN A 499 35.11 -15.08 7.15
CA ASN A 499 35.83 -14.00 6.49
C ASN A 499 37.30 -14.35 6.23
N THR A 500 37.95 -15.13 7.10
CA THR A 500 39.34 -15.59 6.85
C THR A 500 39.47 -16.60 5.70
N LEU A 501 38.36 -17.23 5.30
CA LEU A 501 38.31 -18.24 4.24
C LEU A 501 37.79 -17.68 2.91
N MET A 502 37.21 -16.49 2.91
CA MET A 502 36.80 -15.83 1.67
C MET A 502 38.06 -15.49 0.87
N PRO A 503 38.07 -15.69 -0.46
CA PRO A 503 39.16 -15.22 -1.29
C PRO A 503 39.35 -13.73 -1.02
N ALA A 504 40.58 -13.30 -0.79
CA ALA A 504 40.87 -11.87 -0.71
C ALA A 504 40.25 -11.23 -1.95
N GLU A 505 39.42 -10.19 -1.76
CA GLU A 505 39.00 -9.36 -2.88
C GLU A 505 40.31 -8.94 -3.56
N GLU A 506 40.58 -9.50 -4.75
CA GLU A 506 41.69 -9.01 -5.55
C GLU A 506 41.44 -7.51 -5.62
N PRO A 507 42.43 -6.67 -5.23
CA PRO A 507 42.25 -5.24 -5.32
C PRO A 507 41.74 -5.01 -6.73
N VAL A 508 40.51 -4.53 -6.84
CA VAL A 508 39.98 -4.12 -8.14
C VAL A 508 41.04 -3.14 -8.57
N ASP A 509 41.85 -3.52 -9.57
CA ASP A 509 42.84 -2.62 -10.15
C ASP A 509 41.97 -1.44 -10.56
N GLU A 510 41.95 -0.41 -9.70
CA GLU A 510 41.32 0.86 -10.00
C GLU A 510 41.91 1.17 -11.35
N PRO A 511 41.09 1.18 -12.42
CA PRO A 511 41.61 1.29 -13.77
C PRO A 511 42.53 2.47 -13.69
N ALA A 512 43.84 2.21 -13.86
CA ALA A 512 44.88 3.16 -13.53
C ALA A 512 44.35 4.48 -14.07
N GLU A 513 44.12 5.45 -13.17
CA GLU A 513 43.82 6.81 -13.60
C GLU A 513 45.06 7.20 -14.39
N GLU A 514 45.03 6.84 -15.66
CA GLU A 514 45.97 7.21 -16.68
C GLU A 514 45.70 8.69 -16.75
N GLU A 515 46.48 9.44 -15.97
CA GLU A 515 46.57 10.89 -16.03
C GLU A 515 46.76 11.21 -17.52
N ALA A 516 45.64 11.48 -18.19
CA ALA A 516 45.60 12.04 -19.51
C ALA A 516 46.01 13.51 -19.41
N GLU A 517 47.23 13.75 -18.94
CA GLU A 517 48.00 14.94 -19.23
C GLU A 517 48.72 14.71 -20.57
N GLU A 518 48.00 14.79 -21.69
CA GLU A 518 48.67 15.02 -22.98
C GLU A 518 47.73 15.72 -23.98
N ASP A 519 48.01 17.01 -24.18
CA ASP A 519 47.91 17.78 -25.42
C ASP A 519 46.68 17.57 -26.33
N ALA A 520 45.70 18.46 -26.18
CA ALA A 520 44.70 18.76 -27.22
C ALA A 520 44.77 20.25 -27.61
N GLU A 521 45.93 20.70 -28.11
CA GLU A 521 46.00 21.77 -29.10
C GLU A 521 46.01 21.14 -30.50
N GLU A 522 44.87 21.03 -31.18
CA GLU A 522 44.73 21.28 -32.64
C GLU A 522 43.36 20.81 -33.18
N ALA A 523 42.80 21.67 -34.05
CA ALA A 523 41.81 21.40 -35.09
C ALA A 523 40.39 20.98 -34.65
N VAL A 524 39.60 21.98 -34.24
CA VAL A 524 38.13 21.97 -34.43
C VAL A 524 37.88 22.29 -35.91
N ASP A 525 37.69 21.25 -36.73
CA ASP A 525 37.03 21.39 -38.04
C ASP A 525 35.52 21.32 -37.80
N GLU A 526 34.86 22.44 -38.04
CA GLU A 526 33.41 22.62 -37.99
C GLU A 526 32.72 21.73 -39.05
N PRO A 527 31.74 20.88 -38.69
CA PRO A 527 30.78 20.42 -39.67
C PRO A 527 29.74 21.52 -39.91
N GLU A 528 29.72 22.04 -41.14
CA GLU A 528 28.65 22.88 -41.70
C GLU A 528 27.28 22.29 -41.36
N GLN A 529 26.56 22.94 -40.43
CA GLN A 529 25.13 22.74 -40.26
C GLN A 529 24.42 23.58 -41.30
N GLU A 530 23.73 22.92 -42.24
CA GLU A 530 22.74 23.53 -43.13
C GLU A 530 21.70 24.29 -42.30
N GLU A 531 21.75 25.62 -42.38
CA GLU A 531 20.73 26.52 -41.86
C GLU A 531 19.38 26.24 -42.55
N ALA A 532 18.45 25.67 -41.79
CA ALA A 532 17.03 25.71 -42.13
C ALA A 532 16.52 27.16 -42.00
N PRO A 533 15.68 27.64 -42.94
CA PRO A 533 15.23 29.03 -42.94
C PRO A 533 14.38 29.34 -41.70
N ALA A 534 14.71 30.45 -41.05
CA ALA A 534 13.96 31.04 -39.96
C ALA A 534 12.51 31.30 -40.39
N GLU A 535 11.56 30.58 -39.79
CA GLU A 535 10.14 30.93 -39.85
C GLU A 535 9.90 32.21 -39.04
N GLU A 536 9.35 33.21 -39.72
CA GLU A 536 8.88 34.46 -39.14
C GLU A 536 7.87 34.18 -38.00
N PRO A 537 7.97 34.88 -36.86
CA PRO A 537 6.94 34.80 -35.84
C PRO A 537 5.64 35.40 -36.37
N ALA A 538 4.60 34.57 -36.47
CA ALA A 538 3.25 34.98 -36.81
C ALA A 538 2.76 36.07 -35.84
N GLU A 539 2.23 37.14 -36.41
CA GLU A 539 1.61 38.26 -35.72
C GLU A 539 0.53 37.78 -34.73
N GLU A 540 0.66 38.20 -33.46
CA GLU A 540 -0.39 38.05 -32.46
C GLU A 540 -1.67 38.79 -32.92
N PRO A 541 -2.85 38.16 -32.87
CA PRO A 541 -4.10 38.86 -33.13
C PRO A 541 -4.38 39.86 -32.01
N GLU A 542 -4.55 41.14 -32.40
CA GLU A 542 -5.00 42.24 -31.55
C GLU A 542 -6.24 41.82 -30.74
N GLN A 543 -6.12 41.85 -29.42
CA GLN A 543 -7.27 41.68 -28.53
C GLN A 543 -8.17 42.92 -28.61
N PRO A 544 -9.50 42.76 -28.74
CA PRO A 544 -10.42 43.89 -28.72
C PRO A 544 -10.44 44.54 -27.33
N LEU A 545 -10.28 45.86 -27.32
CA LEU A 545 -10.43 46.70 -26.14
C LEU A 545 -11.79 46.45 -25.46
N PRO A 546 -11.85 46.43 -24.12
CA PRO A 546 -13.13 46.35 -23.39
C PRO A 546 -13.96 47.62 -23.64
N PRO A 547 -15.30 47.50 -23.72
CA PRO A 547 -16.19 48.64 -23.90
C PRO A 547 -16.17 49.55 -22.66
N ASP A 548 -16.17 50.86 -22.92
CA ASP A 548 -16.25 51.93 -21.93
C ASP A 548 -17.33 51.68 -20.88
N GLU A 549 -16.93 51.74 -19.61
CA GLU A 549 -17.83 51.85 -18.46
C GLU A 549 -18.67 53.11 -18.61
N GLN A 550 -19.96 52.94 -18.95
CA GLN A 550 -20.95 53.99 -18.78
C GLN A 550 -21.28 54.10 -17.30
N GLU A 551 -20.85 55.20 -16.69
CA GLU A 551 -21.29 55.65 -15.37
C GLU A 551 -22.82 55.85 -15.40
N ASP A 552 -23.57 54.95 -14.77
CA ASP A 552 -25.01 55.07 -14.56
C ASP A 552 -25.27 55.86 -13.27
N ASP A 553 -25.48 57.15 -13.46
CA ASP A 553 -25.81 58.16 -12.45
C ASP A 553 -27.28 57.94 -12.01
N THR A 554 -27.49 57.23 -10.89
CA THR A 554 -28.81 57.14 -10.24
C THR A 554 -28.78 57.70 -8.83
N ASP A 555 -29.24 58.95 -8.72
CA ASP A 555 -29.55 59.66 -7.47
C ASP A 555 -30.59 58.89 -6.62
N PRO A 556 -30.39 58.76 -5.30
CA PRO A 556 -31.42 58.25 -4.40
C PRO A 556 -32.49 59.32 -4.09
N PRO A 557 -33.78 58.95 -3.98
CA PRO A 557 -34.83 59.91 -3.66
C PRO A 557 -34.75 60.37 -2.19
N SER A 558 -34.91 61.67 -2.00
CA SER A 558 -35.02 62.31 -0.68
C SER A 558 -36.28 61.88 0.09
N PRO A 559 -36.23 61.80 1.43
CA PRO A 559 -37.37 61.40 2.25
C PRO A 559 -38.37 62.55 2.44
N VAL A 560 -39.66 62.23 2.38
CA VAL A 560 -40.78 63.03 2.91
C VAL A 560 -41.43 62.27 4.06
#